data_AF-A0A2V9NSN0-F1
#
_entry.id   AF-A0A2V9NSN0-F1
#
_cell.length_a   1.000
_cell.length_b   1.000
_cell.length_c   1.000
_cell.angle_alpha   90.00
_cell.angle_beta   90.00
_cell.angle_gamma   90.00
#
_symmetry.space_group_name_H-M   'P 1'
#
loop_
_entity.id
_entity.type
_entity.pdbx_description
1 polymer ?
#
loop_
_entity_poly.entity_id
_entity_poly.type
_entity_poly.pdbx_seq_one_letter_code
_entity_poly.pdbx_strand_id
1 'polypeptide(L)'
;MYGVPANLDPSSLGGAELIQICVGQFQWQFHFHPRGYISIGGNWELHDASGKLIDRFERETPREDIHIHVLLGKKVTGFSLDAPHSFSLIFQSGHTLRICDDLGTYESFFIQPGNIVV
;
A
#
# COMPACT_ATOMS: atom_id res chain seq x y z
N MET A 1 -12.22 10.95 10.62
CA MET A 1 -11.63 9.81 11.33
C MET A 1 -10.17 9.84 10.91
N TYR A 2 -9.24 10.01 11.85
CA TYR A 2 -7.81 10.10 11.53
C TYR A 2 -7.15 8.82 12.01
N GLY A 3 -6.30 8.22 11.19
CA GLY A 3 -5.64 6.95 11.48
C GLY A 3 -6.32 5.76 10.82
N VAL A 4 -5.52 4.74 10.53
CA VAL A 4 -5.95 3.43 10.05
C VAL A 4 -6.96 2.82 11.03
N PRO A 5 -8.19 2.47 10.60
CA PRO A 5 -9.19 1.88 11.49
C PRO A 5 -8.72 0.54 12.08
N ALA A 6 -8.95 0.33 13.37
CA ALA A 6 -8.61 -0.93 14.05
C ALA A 6 -9.41 -2.14 13.52
N ASN A 7 -10.50 -1.89 12.79
CA ASN A 7 -11.32 -2.89 12.11
C ASN A 7 -11.14 -2.88 10.59
N LEU A 8 -10.07 -2.25 10.07
CA LEU A 8 -9.73 -2.31 8.65
C LEU A 8 -9.51 -3.77 8.24
N ASP A 9 -10.24 -4.22 7.22
CA ASP A 9 -10.11 -5.56 6.67
C ASP A 9 -9.79 -5.51 5.16
N PRO A 10 -8.51 -5.59 4.77
CA PRO A 10 -8.09 -5.67 3.38
C PRO A 10 -8.08 -7.12 2.85
N SER A 11 -8.67 -8.09 3.56
CA SER A 11 -8.66 -9.51 3.18
C SER A 11 -9.26 -9.79 1.80
N SER A 12 -10.11 -8.89 1.28
CA SER A 12 -10.66 -8.96 -0.08
C SER A 12 -9.57 -8.96 -1.17
N LEU A 13 -8.38 -8.45 -0.88
CA LEU A 13 -7.20 -8.46 -1.75
C LEU A 13 -6.39 -9.76 -1.66
N GLY A 14 -6.70 -10.65 -0.70
CA GLY A 14 -6.03 -11.94 -0.56
C GLY A 14 -6.09 -12.78 -1.85
N GLY A 15 -4.92 -13.23 -2.30
CA GLY A 15 -4.74 -13.98 -3.55
C GLY A 15 -4.79 -13.13 -4.83
N ALA A 16 -5.10 -11.84 -4.73
CA ALA A 16 -5.11 -10.93 -5.87
C ALA A 16 -3.69 -10.61 -6.34
N GLU A 17 -3.50 -10.48 -7.64
CA GLU A 17 -2.21 -10.17 -8.25
C GLU A 17 -2.12 -8.67 -8.55
N LEU A 18 -1.03 -8.02 -8.13
CA LEU A 18 -0.78 -6.63 -8.51
C LEU A 18 -0.37 -6.58 -9.99
N ILE A 19 -1.22 -6.02 -10.84
CA ILE A 19 -1.02 -6.00 -12.30
C ILE A 19 -0.58 -4.64 -12.83
N GLN A 20 -0.82 -3.56 -12.09
CA GLN A 20 -0.51 -2.20 -12.54
C GLN A 20 -0.26 -1.26 -11.36
N ILE A 21 0.70 -0.35 -11.55
CA ILE A 21 0.98 0.76 -10.64
C ILE A 21 0.82 2.06 -11.43
N CYS A 22 -0.04 2.97 -10.97
CA CYS A 22 -0.18 4.30 -11.56
C CYS A 22 0.47 5.34 -10.64
N VAL A 23 1.25 6.23 -11.24
CA VAL A 23 1.90 7.34 -10.53
C VAL A 23 1.25 8.64 -10.98
N GLY A 24 0.54 9.29 -10.06
CA GLY A 24 0.00 10.64 -10.23
C GLY A 24 0.79 11.66 -9.43
N GLN A 25 0.53 12.95 -9.68
CA GLN A 25 1.24 14.05 -9.01
C GLN A 25 1.18 13.98 -7.48
N PHE A 26 0.05 13.51 -6.94
CA PHE A 26 -0.20 13.46 -5.50
C PHE A 26 -0.69 12.09 -5.03
N GLN A 27 -0.66 11.08 -5.90
CA GLN A 27 -1.24 9.77 -5.57
C GLN A 27 -0.50 8.63 -6.24
N TRP A 28 -0.48 7.49 -5.57
CA TRP A 28 -0.08 6.19 -6.11
C TRP A 28 -1.27 5.26 -6.14
N GLN A 29 -1.47 4.53 -7.25
CA GLN A 29 -2.54 3.55 -7.34
C GLN A 29 -1.99 2.17 -7.64
N PHE A 30 -2.40 1.19 -6.85
CA PHE A 30 -2.01 -0.22 -6.95
C PHE A 30 -3.23 -1.03 -7.38
N HIS A 31 -3.22 -1.52 -8.62
CA HIS A 31 -4.36 -2.23 -9.23
C HIS A 31 -4.16 -3.75 -9.16
N PHE A 32 -5.08 -4.42 -8.49
CA PHE A 32 -5.06 -5.85 -8.19
C PHE A 32 -6.13 -6.60 -8.99
N HIS A 33 -5.74 -7.54 -9.83
CA HIS A 33 -6.69 -8.39 -10.54
C HIS A 33 -6.97 -9.69 -9.76
N PRO A 34 -8.24 -10.15 -9.69
CA PRO A 34 -9.48 -9.54 -10.21
C PRO A 34 -10.19 -8.65 -9.15
N ARG A 35 -9.51 -8.24 -8.08
CA ARG A 35 -10.17 -7.78 -6.86
C ARG A 35 -10.47 -6.29 -6.86
N GLY A 36 -9.55 -5.41 -7.22
CA GLY A 36 -9.78 -3.96 -7.19
C GLY A 36 -8.48 -3.16 -7.14
N TYR A 37 -8.43 -2.08 -6.37
CA TYR A 37 -7.23 -1.25 -6.27
C TYR A 37 -7.11 -0.56 -4.91
N ILE A 38 -5.90 -0.13 -4.57
CA ILE A 38 -5.62 0.81 -3.48
C ILE A 38 -5.11 2.10 -4.09
N SER A 39 -5.69 3.24 -3.70
CA SER A 39 -5.18 4.58 -4.01
C SER A 39 -4.61 5.20 -2.75
N ILE A 40 -3.39 5.71 -2.80
CA ILE A 40 -2.66 6.27 -1.67
C ILE A 40 -2.30 7.71 -1.98
N GLY A 41 -2.82 8.65 -1.19
CA GLY A 41 -2.40 10.06 -1.18
C GLY A 41 -1.33 10.36 -0.11
N GLY A 42 -1.13 9.43 0.83
CA GLY A 42 -0.15 9.51 1.91
C GLY A 42 1.16 8.75 1.66
N ASN A 43 1.83 8.43 2.76
CA ASN A 43 3.14 7.76 2.76
C ASN A 43 2.99 6.24 2.62
N TRP A 44 3.95 5.61 1.94
CA TRP A 44 4.08 4.17 1.88
C TRP A 44 5.55 3.76 1.99
N GLU A 45 5.79 2.55 2.48
CA GLU A 45 7.10 1.92 2.60
C GLU A 45 7.07 0.53 1.95
N LEU A 46 8.17 0.15 1.32
CA LEU A 46 8.40 -1.18 0.76
C LEU A 46 9.55 -1.83 1.51
N HIS A 47 9.27 -3.01 2.07
CA HIS A 47 10.25 -3.85 2.71
C HIS A 47 10.50 -5.11 1.89
N ASP A 48 11.75 -5.57 1.84
CA ASP A 48 12.11 -6.86 1.28
C ASP A 48 11.73 -8.03 2.22
N ALA A 49 12.02 -9.25 1.81
CA ALA A 49 11.72 -10.46 2.59
C ALA A 49 12.48 -10.57 3.94
N SER A 50 13.54 -9.78 4.13
CA SER A 50 14.26 -9.68 5.40
C SER A 50 13.69 -8.61 6.34
N GLY A 51 12.71 -7.82 5.86
CA GLY A 51 12.15 -6.67 6.56
C GLY A 51 12.95 -5.38 6.34
N LYS A 52 14.00 -5.38 5.51
CA LYS A 52 14.78 -4.19 5.20
C LYS A 52 13.95 -3.24 4.32
N LEU A 53 13.92 -1.96 4.69
CA LEU A 53 13.34 -0.89 3.87
C LEU A 53 14.15 -0.73 2.57
N ILE A 54 13.48 -0.85 1.42
CA ILE A 54 14.10 -0.74 0.09
C ILE A 54 13.47 0.34 -0.79
N ASP A 55 12.28 0.83 -0.46
CA ASP A 55 11.65 1.98 -1.15
C ASP A 55 10.65 2.65 -0.20
N ARG A 56 10.39 3.94 -0.37
CA ARG A 56 9.40 4.69 0.39
C ARG A 56 8.98 5.95 -0.33
N PHE A 57 7.72 6.37 -0.19
CA PHE A 57 7.28 7.64 -0.76
C PHE A 57 8.10 8.82 -0.21
N GLU A 58 8.63 9.64 -1.11
CA GLU A 58 9.29 10.90 -0.78
C GLU A 58 8.74 11.99 -1.69
N ARG A 59 8.14 13.04 -1.10
CA ARG A 59 7.49 14.12 -1.85
C ARG A 59 8.48 15.15 -2.41
N GLU A 60 9.53 15.42 -1.66
CA GLU A 60 10.40 16.59 -1.88
C GLU A 60 11.78 16.22 -2.48
N THR A 61 12.11 14.94 -2.52
CA THR A 61 13.39 14.45 -3.05
C THR A 61 13.20 13.83 -4.43
N PRO A 62 13.99 14.23 -5.45
CA PRO A 62 14.09 13.48 -6.68
C PRO A 62 14.51 12.04 -6.37
N ARG A 63 13.72 11.07 -6.82
CA ARG A 63 14.02 9.65 -6.63
C ARG A 63 15.03 9.19 -7.66
N GLU A 64 16.20 8.76 -7.19
CA GLU A 64 17.23 8.17 -8.04
C GLU A 64 16.86 6.73 -8.45
N ASP A 65 16.18 6.00 -7.56
CA ASP A 65 15.75 4.63 -7.78
C ASP A 65 14.27 4.42 -7.39
N ILE A 66 13.55 3.62 -8.18
CA ILE A 66 12.17 3.19 -7.90
C ILE A 66 12.16 1.67 -7.87
N HIS A 67 11.93 1.07 -6.69
CA HIS A 67 11.92 -0.40 -6.52
C HIS A 67 10.52 -0.97 -6.36
N ILE A 68 9.49 -0.15 -6.18
CA ILE A 68 8.09 -0.61 -6.04
C ILE A 68 7.57 -1.50 -7.18
N HIS A 69 8.18 -1.42 -8.36
CA HIS A 69 7.84 -2.28 -9.51
C HIS A 69 8.09 -3.79 -9.24
N VAL A 70 8.91 -4.16 -8.24
CA VAL A 70 9.16 -5.58 -7.90
C VAL A 70 7.92 -6.32 -7.42
N LEU A 71 6.87 -5.59 -7.03
CA LEU A 71 5.57 -6.14 -6.65
C LEU A 71 4.70 -6.52 -7.85
N LEU A 72 5.01 -6.05 -9.06
CA LEU A 72 4.22 -6.38 -10.26
C LEU A 72 4.26 -7.89 -10.54
N GLY A 73 3.09 -8.44 -10.87
CA GLY A 73 2.88 -9.86 -11.07
C GLY A 73 2.93 -10.69 -9.79
N LYS A 74 2.95 -10.06 -8.60
CA LYS A 74 2.98 -10.76 -7.31
C LYS A 74 1.61 -10.75 -6.66
N LYS A 75 1.25 -11.90 -6.07
CA LYS A 75 0.01 -12.07 -5.32
C LYS A 75 0.15 -11.61 -3.88
N VAL A 76 -0.90 -11.02 -3.34
CA VAL A 76 -1.04 -10.78 -1.90
C VAL A 76 -1.33 -12.11 -1.20
N THR A 77 -0.55 -12.45 -0.18
CA THR A 77 -0.68 -13.68 0.62
C THR A 77 -1.20 -13.42 2.03
N GLY A 78 -1.15 -12.17 2.49
CA GLY A 78 -1.66 -11.79 3.80
C GLY A 78 -1.60 -10.30 4.04
N PHE A 79 -1.97 -9.89 5.24
CA PHE A 79 -1.86 -8.51 5.69
C PHE A 79 -1.56 -8.47 7.19
N SER A 80 -1.09 -7.31 7.67
CA SER A 80 -1.02 -6.99 9.08
C SER A 80 -1.59 -5.59 9.34
N LEU A 81 -2.09 -5.38 10.56
CA LEU A 81 -2.67 -4.13 10.99
C LEU A 81 -1.91 -3.60 12.19
N ASP A 82 -1.49 -2.34 12.10
CA ASP A 82 -0.82 -1.59 13.16
C ASP A 82 -1.59 -0.28 13.35
N ALA A 83 -2.87 -0.42 13.72
CA ALA A 83 -3.76 0.71 13.95
C ALA A 83 -3.28 1.52 15.18
N PRO A 84 -3.36 2.86 15.14
CA PRO A 84 -3.94 3.69 14.07
C PRO A 84 -2.94 4.12 12.98
N HIS A 85 -1.73 3.57 12.95
CA HIS A 85 -0.62 4.14 12.18
C HIS A 85 -0.50 3.60 10.76
N SER A 86 -0.70 2.30 10.58
CA SER A 86 -0.46 1.67 9.29
C SER A 86 -1.16 0.34 9.13
N PHE A 87 -1.25 -0.13 7.89
CA PHE A 87 -1.48 -1.53 7.58
C PHE A 87 -0.51 -1.96 6.49
N SER A 88 -0.28 -3.26 6.40
CA SER A 88 0.68 -3.83 5.45
C SER A 88 0.04 -4.92 4.62
N LEU A 89 0.35 -4.98 3.33
CA LEU A 89 0.10 -6.12 2.46
C LEU A 89 1.38 -6.94 2.30
N ILE A 90 1.27 -8.24 2.50
CA ILE A 90 2.37 -9.20 2.35
C ILE A 90 2.20 -9.90 1.01
N PHE A 91 3.28 -9.95 0.22
CA PHE A 91 3.29 -10.55 -1.11
C PHE A 91 3.94 -11.92 -1.13
N GLN A 92 3.61 -12.74 -2.13
CA GLN A 92 4.19 -14.08 -2.35
C GLN A 92 5.72 -14.07 -2.50
N SER A 93 6.31 -12.93 -2.85
CA SER A 93 7.76 -12.74 -2.93
C SER A 93 8.42 -12.46 -1.57
N GLY A 94 7.66 -12.45 -0.48
CA GLY A 94 8.10 -12.05 0.86
C GLY A 94 8.16 -10.53 1.07
N HIS A 95 7.97 -9.74 0.01
CA HIS A 95 7.97 -8.28 0.13
C HIS A 95 6.72 -7.79 0.86
N THR A 96 6.85 -6.66 1.53
CA THR A 96 5.77 -6.04 2.30
C THR A 96 5.57 -4.61 1.84
N LEU A 97 4.35 -4.27 1.40
CA LEU A 97 3.93 -2.88 1.15
C LEU A 97 3.19 -2.37 2.37
N ARG A 98 3.81 -1.43 3.10
CA ARG A 98 3.21 -0.77 4.25
C ARG A 98 2.62 0.58 3.82
N ILE A 99 1.40 0.83 4.25
CA ILE A 99 0.63 2.04 3.94
C ILE A 99 0.41 2.76 5.26
N CYS A 100 0.88 4.00 5.35
CA CYS A 100 0.91 4.78 6.57
C CYS A 100 -0.15 5.89 6.52
N ASP A 101 -0.74 6.16 7.69
CA ASP A 101 -1.60 7.31 7.92
C ASP A 101 -1.00 8.17 9.05
N ASP A 102 -0.07 9.03 8.65
CA ASP A 102 0.68 9.96 9.53
C ASP A 102 0.30 11.43 9.29
N LEU A 103 -0.51 11.72 8.27
CA LEU A 103 -0.95 13.05 7.90
C LEU A 103 -2.32 13.33 8.53
N GLY A 104 -2.33 13.76 9.78
CA GLY A 104 -3.55 14.03 10.58
C GLY A 104 -4.54 15.09 10.06
N THR A 105 -4.48 15.48 8.79
CA THR A 105 -5.35 16.50 8.18
C THR A 105 -6.03 16.09 6.87
N TYR A 106 -5.70 14.95 6.24
CA TYR A 106 -6.29 14.53 4.95
C TYR A 106 -6.52 13.01 4.85
N GLU A 107 -7.42 12.59 3.95
CA GLU A 107 -7.59 11.17 3.59
C GLU A 107 -6.28 10.64 3.00
N SER A 108 -5.74 9.60 3.64
CA SER A 108 -4.45 9.01 3.32
C SER A 108 -4.57 7.91 2.26
N PHE A 109 -5.67 7.15 2.23
CA PHE A 109 -5.89 6.11 1.21
C PHE A 109 -7.35 5.67 1.02
N PHE A 110 -7.58 5.01 -0.13
CA PHE A 110 -8.85 4.42 -0.52
C PHE A 110 -8.66 2.99 -1.03
N ILE A 111 -9.51 2.05 -0.61
CA ILE A 111 -9.46 0.64 -1.03
C ILE A 111 -10.76 0.22 -1.72
N GLN A 112 -10.60 -0.40 -2.90
CA GLN A 112 -11.63 -1.08 -3.67
C GLN A 112 -11.29 -2.56 -3.85
N PRO A 113 -12.26 -3.48 -3.77
CA PRO A 113 -13.67 -3.26 -3.45
C PRO A 113 -13.85 -3.16 -1.92
N GLY A 114 -14.86 -2.44 -1.47
CA GLY A 114 -15.14 -2.26 -0.04
C GLY A 114 -15.47 -0.84 0.38
N ASN A 115 -15.26 0.15 -0.50
CA ASN A 115 -15.51 1.57 -0.23
C ASN A 115 -14.85 2.04 1.07
N ILE A 116 -13.67 1.51 1.37
CA ILE A 116 -12.93 1.89 2.58
C ILE A 116 -12.16 3.16 2.26
N VAL A 117 -12.50 4.24 2.96
CA VAL A 117 -11.85 5.56 2.90
C VAL A 117 -11.24 5.82 4.27
N VAL A 118 -9.95 6.16 4.29
CA VAL A 118 -9.22 6.54 5.50
C VAL A 118 -8.46 7.82 5.21
#